data_AF-A0AAU4IRU5-F1
#
_entry.id   AF-A0AAU4IRU5-F1
#
_cell.length_a   1.000
_cell.length_b   1.000
_cell.length_c   1.000
_cell.angle_alpha   90.00
_cell.angle_beta   90.00
_cell.angle_gamma   90.00
#
_symmetry.space_group_name_H-M   'P 1'
#
loop_
_entity.id
_entity.type
_entity.pdbx_description
1 polymer ?
#
loop_
_entity_poly.entity_id
_entity_poly.type
_entity_poly.pdbx_seq_one_letter_code
_entity_poly.pdbx_strand_id
1 'polypeptide(L)'
;MVDHGFWTPGDRARWHLAAADAGATSVLVYLEASHEELWERVSKRNAQHEADPNSIYFSESDLTRYRARFVPPQPDEPHLIYRGDPGPLLKALAEAAQGDLANLRALGQEKPGFLPGQHAVASLEAPVSGRKPGFHVPLASR
;
A
#
# COMPACT_ATOMS: atom_id res chain seq x y z
N MET A 1 2.68 2.08 11.33
CA MET A 1 1.94 1.32 10.31
C MET A 1 1.55 -0.01 10.92
N VAL A 2 0.27 -0.37 10.89
CA VAL A 2 -0.19 -1.70 11.32
C VAL A 2 -0.24 -2.55 10.06
N ASP A 3 0.71 -3.48 9.93
CA ASP A 3 0.71 -4.46 8.84
C ASP A 3 -0.05 -5.71 9.30
N HIS A 4 -1.37 -5.55 9.40
CA HIS A 4 -2.29 -6.63 9.69
C HIS A 4 -3.37 -6.66 8.61
N GLY A 5 -3.80 -7.84 8.20
CA GLY A 5 -4.92 -7.94 7.27
C GLY A 5 -6.18 -7.42 7.93
N PHE A 6 -6.81 -6.39 7.37
CA PHE A 6 -8.14 -5.93 7.80
C PHE A 6 -9.21 -6.59 6.93
N TRP A 7 -9.51 -7.86 7.21
CA TRP A 7 -10.27 -8.74 6.32
C TRP A 7 -11.74 -8.37 6.22
N THR A 8 -12.32 -7.87 7.31
CA THR A 8 -13.74 -7.58 7.41
C THR A 8 -14.00 -6.12 7.80
N PRO A 9 -15.21 -5.58 7.54
CA PRO A 9 -15.62 -4.27 8.04
C PRO A 9 -15.54 -4.20 9.57
N GLY A 10 -15.86 -5.30 10.26
CA GLY A 10 -15.77 -5.38 11.72
C GLY A 10 -14.34 -5.21 12.25
N ASP A 11 -13.35 -5.78 11.57
CA ASP A 11 -11.93 -5.60 11.92
C ASP A 11 -11.52 -4.13 11.75
N ARG A 12 -11.88 -3.52 10.62
CA ARG A 12 -11.57 -2.11 10.34
C ARG A 12 -12.23 -1.17 11.34
N ALA A 13 -13.50 -1.41 11.67
CA ALA A 13 -14.23 -0.62 12.65
C ALA A 13 -13.59 -0.72 14.05
N ARG A 14 -13.19 -1.92 14.48
CA ARG A 14 -12.49 -2.10 15.77
C ARG A 14 -11.19 -1.31 15.86
N TRP A 15 -10.38 -1.34 14.80
CA TRP A 15 -9.13 -0.60 14.77
C TRP A 15 -9.33 0.91 14.65
N HIS A 16 -10.33 1.35 13.89
CA HIS A 16 -10.69 2.76 13.83
C HIS A 16 -11.11 3.30 15.20
N LEU A 17 -11.96 2.55 15.93
CA LEU A 17 -12.37 2.90 17.29
C LEU A 17 -11.18 2.94 18.26
N ALA A 18 -10.30 1.93 18.21
CA ALA A 18 -9.12 1.89 19.07
C ALA A 18 -8.18 3.10 18.83
N ALA A 19 -8.04 3.55 17.59
CA ALA A 19 -7.29 4.76 17.26
C ALA A 19 -8.00 6.01 17.82
N ALA A 20 -9.31 6.12 17.62
CA ALA A 20 -10.10 7.25 18.13
C ALA A 20 -10.07 7.35 19.66
N ASP A 21 -10.21 6.22 20.37
CA ASP A 21 -10.14 6.15 21.84
C ASP A 21 -8.77 6.58 22.37
N ALA A 22 -7.70 6.38 21.59
CA ALA A 22 -6.36 6.86 21.89
C ALA A 22 -6.12 8.33 21.49
N GLY A 23 -7.14 9.04 21.00
CA GLY A 23 -7.02 10.41 20.48
C GLY A 23 -6.24 10.50 19.16
N ALA A 24 -6.07 9.39 18.45
CA ALA A 24 -5.34 9.33 17.20
C ALA A 24 -6.28 9.44 16.00
N THR A 25 -5.79 10.13 14.96
CA THR A 25 -6.42 10.10 13.64
C THR A 25 -5.97 8.88 12.86
N SER A 26 -6.91 8.15 12.23
CA SER A 26 -6.63 7.02 11.36
C SER A 26 -7.11 7.25 9.92
N VAL A 27 -6.35 6.74 8.95
CA VAL A 27 -6.70 6.75 7.52
C VAL A 27 -6.67 5.30 7.03
N LEU A 28 -7.76 4.85 6.42
CA LEU A 28 -7.85 3.53 5.78
C LEU A 28 -7.33 3.61 4.34
N VAL A 29 -6.33 2.80 4.02
CA VAL A 29 -5.74 2.70 2.68
C VAL A 29 -6.02 1.32 2.11
N TYR A 30 -6.70 1.27 0.97
CA TYR A 30 -7.00 0.05 0.25
C TYR A 30 -5.99 -0.18 -0.87
N LEU A 31 -5.24 -1.27 -0.75
CA LEU A 31 -4.31 -1.76 -1.76
C LEU A 31 -5.04 -2.74 -2.68
N GLU A 32 -5.80 -2.20 -3.63
CA GLU A 32 -6.51 -3.01 -4.61
C GLU A 32 -5.52 -3.73 -5.53
N ALA A 33 -5.75 -5.02 -5.76
CA ALA A 33 -5.01 -5.83 -6.70
C ALA A 33 -5.93 -6.92 -7.27
N SER A 34 -5.72 -7.32 -8.52
CA SER A 34 -6.42 -8.42 -9.17
C SER A 34 -5.94 -9.79 -8.68
N HIS A 35 -6.66 -10.86 -8.99
CA HIS A 35 -6.21 -12.21 -8.62
C HIS A 35 -4.88 -12.53 -9.32
N GLU A 36 -4.80 -12.20 -10.60
CA GLU A 36 -3.63 -12.41 -11.44
C GLU A 36 -2.40 -11.67 -10.89
N GLU A 37 -2.55 -10.39 -10.54
CA GLU A 37 -1.44 -9.59 -9.98
C GLU A 37 -0.95 -10.14 -8.64
N LEU A 38 -1.87 -10.60 -7.77
CA LEU A 38 -1.49 -11.23 -6.50
C LEU A 38 -0.79 -12.56 -6.74
N TRP A 39 -1.31 -13.38 -7.66
CA TRP A 39 -0.73 -14.68 -7.97
C TRP A 39 0.64 -14.56 -8.61
N GLU A 40 0.85 -13.57 -9.49
CA GLU A 40 2.15 -13.27 -10.07
C GLU A 40 3.19 -12.97 -8.98
N ARG A 41 2.84 -12.12 -8.01
CA ARG A 41 3.71 -11.76 -6.88
C ARG A 41 4.00 -12.96 -5.97
N VAL A 42 2.96 -13.72 -5.63
CA VAL A 42 3.09 -14.94 -4.80
C VAL A 42 3.95 -15.99 -5.48
N SER A 43 3.74 -16.22 -6.78
CA SER A 43 4.50 -17.19 -7.56
C SER A 43 5.98 -16.83 -7.63
N LYS A 44 6.30 -15.54 -7.84
CA LYS A 44 7.69 -15.05 -7.80
C LYS A 44 8.34 -15.29 -6.44
N ARG A 45 7.62 -15.04 -5.33
CA ARG A 45 8.11 -15.34 -3.98
C ARG A 45 8.29 -16.83 -3.75
N ASN A 46 7.34 -17.65 -4.18
CA ASN A 46 7.39 -19.11 -4.06
C ASN A 46 8.61 -19.69 -4.79
N ALA A 47 9.06 -19.10 -5.90
CA ALA A 47 10.26 -19.59 -6.60
C ALA A 47 11.54 -19.56 -5.73
N GLN A 48 11.56 -18.77 -4.66
CA GLN A 48 12.68 -18.64 -3.73
C GLN A 48 12.41 -19.26 -2.35
N HIS A 49 11.25 -19.90 -2.16
CA HIS A 49 10.82 -20.35 -0.82
C HIS A 49 11.75 -21.39 -0.19
N GLU A 50 12.35 -22.27 -0.98
CA GLU A 50 13.27 -23.29 -0.47
C GLU A 50 14.61 -22.69 0.02
N ALA A 51 14.98 -21.51 -0.49
CA ALA A 51 16.24 -20.84 -0.18
C ALA A 51 16.12 -19.85 1.00
N ASP A 52 14.91 -19.54 1.45
CA ASP A 52 14.64 -18.62 2.56
C ASP A 52 13.85 -19.32 3.67
N PRO A 53 14.47 -19.61 4.83
CA PRO A 53 13.79 -20.27 5.95
C PRO A 53 12.66 -19.42 6.57
N ASN A 54 12.57 -18.12 6.25
CA ASN A 54 11.46 -17.26 6.65
C ASN A 54 10.35 -17.19 5.60
N SER A 55 10.54 -17.83 4.45
CA SER A 55 9.55 -17.87 3.38
C SER A 55 8.61 -19.06 3.55
N ILE A 56 7.32 -18.81 3.38
CA ILE A 56 6.27 -19.82 3.43
C ILE A 56 5.76 -20.02 2.00
N TYR A 57 5.78 -21.28 1.55
CA TYR A 57 5.12 -21.66 0.30
C TYR A 57 3.61 -21.40 0.40
N PHE A 58 3.04 -20.79 -0.62
CA PHE A 58 1.62 -20.42 -0.63
C PHE A 58 0.98 -20.76 -1.97
N SER A 59 0.04 -21.70 -2.01
CA SER A 59 -0.54 -22.17 -3.27
C SER A 59 -1.58 -21.20 -3.85
N GLU A 60 -1.93 -21.39 -5.13
CA GLU A 60 -3.03 -20.64 -5.79
C GLU A 60 -4.40 -21.01 -5.19
N SER A 61 -4.55 -22.26 -4.76
CA SER A 61 -5.76 -22.70 -4.05
C SER A 61 -5.89 -22.03 -2.68
N ASP A 62 -4.77 -21.81 -1.98
CA ASP A 62 -4.75 -21.01 -0.76
C ASP A 62 -5.13 -19.57 -1.06
N LEU A 63 -4.54 -18.94 -2.08
CA LEU A 63 -4.89 -17.57 -2.50
C LEU A 63 -6.39 -17.43 -2.78
N THR A 64 -6.98 -18.39 -3.49
CA THR A 64 -8.41 -18.44 -3.77
C THR A 64 -9.23 -18.53 -2.48
N ARG A 65 -8.87 -19.46 -1.58
CA ARG A 65 -9.54 -19.66 -0.30
C ARG A 65 -9.49 -18.41 0.58
N TYR A 66 -8.35 -17.74 0.63
CA TYR A 66 -8.17 -16.52 1.40
C TYR A 66 -8.92 -15.34 0.77
N ARG A 67 -8.87 -15.16 -0.56
CA ARG A 67 -9.68 -14.13 -1.23
C ARG A 67 -11.17 -14.21 -0.91
N ALA A 68 -11.72 -15.42 -0.84
CA ALA A 68 -13.14 -15.62 -0.54
C ALA A 68 -13.56 -15.12 0.86
N ARG A 69 -12.60 -14.89 1.77
CA ARG A 69 -12.85 -14.37 3.13
C ARG A 69 -12.69 -12.85 3.22
N PHE A 70 -12.05 -12.23 2.24
CA PHE A 70 -11.81 -10.79 2.23
C PHE A 70 -13.05 -10.04 1.77
N VAL A 71 -13.47 -9.05 2.55
CA VAL A 71 -14.54 -8.13 2.20
C VAL A 71 -13.91 -6.77 1.92
N PRO A 72 -13.96 -6.27 0.66
CA PRO A 72 -13.40 -4.96 0.33
C PRO A 72 -14.09 -3.84 1.14
N PRO A 73 -13.41 -2.69 1.32
CA PRO A 73 -14.05 -1.50 1.88
C PRO A 73 -15.35 -1.18 1.15
N GLN A 74 -16.42 -0.96 1.90
CA GLN A 74 -17.71 -0.57 1.37
C GLN A 74 -17.74 0.93 1.04
N PRO A 75 -18.65 1.40 0.18
CA PRO A 75 -18.72 2.82 -0.20
C PRO A 75 -18.97 3.79 0.96
N ASP A 76 -19.57 3.32 2.05
CA ASP A 76 -19.82 4.06 3.28
C ASP A 76 -18.63 4.08 4.25
N GLU A 77 -17.59 3.29 4.00
CA GLU A 77 -16.34 3.30 4.74
C GLU A 77 -15.37 4.31 4.12
N PRO A 78 -14.99 5.41 4.81
CA PRO A 78 -14.02 6.37 4.26
C PRO A 78 -12.65 5.70 4.05
N HIS A 79 -12.22 5.61 2.80
CA HIS A 79 -10.94 4.98 2.44
C HIS A 79 -10.30 5.65 1.22
N LEU A 80 -8.99 5.45 1.08
CA LEU A 80 -8.22 5.83 -0.11
C LEU A 80 -7.79 4.57 -0.87
N ILE A 81 -8.01 4.55 -2.19
CA ILE A 81 -7.47 3.49 -3.04
C ILE A 81 -6.06 3.88 -3.46
N TYR A 82 -5.08 3.06 -3.10
CA TYR A 82 -3.69 3.30 -3.49
C TYR A 82 -3.39 2.68 -4.85
N ARG A 83 -2.99 3.53 -5.81
CA ARG A 83 -2.70 3.14 -7.20
C ARG A 83 -1.21 3.27 -7.57
N GLY A 84 -0.32 3.23 -6.58
CA GLY A 84 1.13 3.38 -6.79
C GLY A 84 1.68 4.80 -6.60
N ASP A 85 0.81 5.80 -6.42
CA ASP A 85 1.21 7.18 -6.12
C ASP A 85 0.97 7.52 -4.62
N PRO A 86 2.02 7.89 -3.85
CA PRO A 86 1.86 8.29 -2.47
C PRO A 86 1.27 9.70 -2.28
N GLY A 87 1.21 10.54 -3.31
CA GLY A 87 0.75 11.94 -3.21
C GLY A 87 -0.61 12.11 -2.50
N PRO A 88 -1.68 11.41 -2.93
CA PRO A 88 -2.99 11.48 -2.29
C PRO A 88 -2.98 11.04 -0.82
N LEU A 89 -2.19 10.02 -0.48
CA LEU A 89 -2.05 9.54 0.89
C LEU A 89 -1.35 10.57 1.78
N LEU A 90 -0.23 11.14 1.31
CA LEU A 90 0.50 12.16 2.05
C LEU A 90 -0.34 13.41 2.29
N LYS A 91 -1.13 13.82 1.29
CA LYS A 91 -2.09 14.92 1.42
C LYS A 91 -3.13 14.63 2.51
N ALA A 92 -3.77 13.46 2.46
CA ALA A 92 -4.77 13.07 3.45
C ALA A 92 -4.20 13.00 4.87
N LEU A 93 -2.96 12.52 5.03
CA LEU A 93 -2.29 12.49 6.34
C LEU A 93 -1.95 13.89 6.86
N ALA A 94 -1.59 14.83 5.98
CA ALA A 94 -1.37 16.21 6.36
C ALA A 94 -2.67 16.86 6.86
N GLU A 95 -3.75 16.75 6.10
CA GLU A 95 -5.10 17.26 6.46
C GLU A 95 -5.61 16.64 7.77
N ALA A 96 -5.42 15.33 7.93
CA ALA A 96 -5.71 14.58 9.14
C ALA A 96 -4.95 15.10 10.38
N ALA A 97 -3.67 15.46 10.22
CA ALA A 97 -2.87 16.03 11.30
C ALA A 97 -3.29 17.46 11.66
N GLN A 98 -4.00 18.15 10.75
CA GLN A 98 -4.51 19.51 10.93
C GLN A 98 -5.96 19.53 11.47
N GLY A 99 -6.60 18.36 11.66
CA GLY A 99 -7.93 18.21 12.27
C GLY A 99 -9.09 18.20 11.28
N ASP A 100 -8.85 18.06 9.97
CA ASP A 100 -9.83 18.35 8.92
C ASP A 100 -10.30 17.09 8.14
N LEU A 101 -10.65 16.02 8.85
CA LEU A 101 -11.04 14.72 8.26
C LEU A 101 -12.39 14.73 7.52
N ALA A 102 -13.19 15.80 7.63
CA ALA A 102 -14.51 15.87 6.98
C ALA A 102 -14.43 15.83 5.43
N ASN A 103 -13.24 16.05 4.85
CA ASN A 103 -13.03 16.18 3.40
C ASN A 103 -12.62 14.89 2.66
N LEU A 104 -12.45 13.75 3.36
CA LEU A 104 -12.06 12.47 2.74
C LEU A 104 -13.09 11.88 1.76
N ARG A 105 -14.30 12.45 1.66
CA ARG A 105 -15.33 12.04 0.68
C ARG A 105 -14.97 12.36 -0.78
N ALA A 106 -13.97 13.21 -1.06
CA ALA A 106 -13.78 13.78 -2.38
C ALA A 106 -12.51 13.34 -3.15
N LEU A 107 -11.63 12.50 -2.57
CA LEU A 107 -10.30 12.25 -3.14
C LEU A 107 -10.14 10.93 -3.94
N GLY A 108 -11.24 10.24 -4.26
CA GLY A 108 -11.20 8.95 -4.98
C GLY A 108 -12.26 8.72 -6.06
N GLN A 109 -13.13 9.69 -6.34
CA GLN A 109 -14.16 9.57 -7.38
C GLN A 109 -13.71 10.33 -8.63
N GLU A 110 -12.93 9.68 -9.50
CA GLU A 110 -12.69 10.17 -10.85
C GLU A 110 -13.99 10.09 -11.68
N LYS A 111 -14.19 11.11 -12.52
CA LYS A 111 -15.36 11.32 -13.39
C LYS A 111 -15.63 10.12 -14.32
N PRO A 112 -16.89 9.87 -14.72
CA PRO A 112 -17.19 8.80 -15.68
C PRO A 112 -16.63 9.19 -17.06
N GLY A 113 -15.66 8.42 -17.57
CA GLY A 113 -15.15 8.62 -18.94
C GLY A 113 -13.82 7.97 -19.31
N PHE A 114 -13.07 7.36 -18.40
CA PHE A 114 -11.78 6.75 -18.73
C PHE A 114 -11.89 5.22 -18.85
N LEU A 115 -11.66 4.69 -20.06
CA LEU A 115 -11.64 3.26 -20.34
C LEU A 115 -10.33 2.62 -19.81
N PRO A 116 -10.36 1.45 -19.16
CA PRO A 116 -9.16 0.76 -18.71
C PRO A 116 -8.49 0.06 -19.91
N GLY A 117 -7.20 0.34 -20.17
CA GLY A 117 -6.47 -0.38 -21.23
C GLY A 117 -5.15 0.21 -21.74
N GLN A 118 -4.51 1.18 -21.09
CA GLN A 118 -3.17 1.63 -21.52
C GLN A 118 -2.11 1.26 -20.49
N HIS A 119 -1.44 0.14 -20.77
CA HIS A 119 -0.21 -0.28 -20.13
C HIS A 119 0.89 0.75 -20.40
N ALA A 120 1.47 1.32 -19.34
CA ALA A 120 2.80 1.92 -19.41
C ALA A 120 3.79 0.91 -18.83
N VAL A 121 4.45 0.17 -19.72
CA VAL A 121 5.63 -0.64 -19.39
C VAL A 121 6.78 0.35 -19.16
N ALA A 122 7.19 0.51 -17.91
CA ALA A 122 8.46 1.16 -17.59
C ALA A 122 9.47 0.07 -17.21
N SER A 123 10.22 -0.39 -18.22
CA SER A 123 11.46 -1.14 -18.03
C SER A 123 12.42 -0.30 -17.18
N LEU A 124 12.78 -0.79 -16.00
CA LEU A 124 13.94 -0.26 -15.29
C LEU A 124 15.15 -1.13 -15.63
N GLU A 125 15.95 -0.64 -16.58
CA GLU A 125 17.32 -1.13 -16.76
C GLU A 125 18.17 -0.73 -15.54
N ALA A 126 18.93 -1.69 -15.03
CA ALA A 126 19.89 -1.47 -13.94
C ALA A 126 21.11 -0.67 -14.45
N PRO A 127 21.62 0.32 -13.71
CA PRO A 127 22.93 0.89 -14.03
C PRO A 127 24.05 0.08 -13.37
N VAL A 128 24.88 -0.50 -14.23
CA VAL A 128 26.26 -0.94 -13.94
C VAL A 128 27.18 0.29 -13.86
N SER A 129 28.13 0.24 -12.92
CA SER A 129 29.42 0.97 -12.88
C SER A 129 29.51 2.34 -12.17
N GLY A 130 30.19 2.30 -11.01
CA GLY A 130 31.52 2.92 -10.90
C GLY A 130 31.61 4.44 -10.70
N ARG A 131 31.46 4.91 -9.46
CA ARG A 131 32.26 6.01 -8.90
C ARG A 131 32.04 6.15 -7.39
N LYS A 132 33.12 6.01 -6.59
CA LYS A 132 33.14 6.43 -5.18
C LYS A 132 33.30 7.96 -5.14
N PRO A 133 32.48 8.73 -4.42
CA PRO A 133 32.82 10.09 -4.07
C PRO A 133 33.72 10.07 -2.82
N GLY A 134 34.96 10.54 -2.98
CA GLY A 134 35.86 10.82 -1.87
C GLY A 134 35.37 12.04 -1.08
N PHE A 135 35.34 11.91 0.24
CA PHE A 135 35.14 13.04 1.14
C PHE A 135 36.48 13.73 1.39
N HIS A 136 36.59 14.98 0.95
CA HIS A 136 37.66 15.90 1.30
C HIS A 136 37.16 16.79 2.44
N VAL A 137 37.79 16.72 3.60
CA VAL A 137 37.51 17.59 4.76
C VAL A 137 38.50 18.75 4.73
N PRO A 138 38.06 20.02 4.62
CA PRO A 138 38.95 21.15 4.81
C PRO A 138 39.19 21.38 6.31
N LEU A 139 40.46 21.38 6.71
CA LEU A 139 40.91 21.84 8.02
C LEU A 139 40.82 23.38 8.05
N ALA A 140 40.07 23.94 8.99
CA ALA A 140 40.12 25.37 9.32
C ALA A 140 40.32 25.54 10.83
N SER A 141 41.38 26.27 11.16
CA SER A 141 42.10 26.34 12.43
C SER A 141 41.43 27.22 13.49
N ARG A 142 41.68 26.90 14.77
CA ARG A 142 42.15 27.84 15.78
C ARG A 142 43.09 27.13 16.75
#